data_AF-A0A9E4BZB1-F1
#
_entry.id   AF-A0A9E4BZB1-F1
#
_cell.length_a   1.000
_cell.length_b   1.000
_cell.length_c   1.000
_cell.angle_alpha   90.00
_cell.angle_beta   90.00
_cell.angle_gamma   90.00
#
_symmetry.space_group_name_H-M   'P 1'
#
loop_
_entity.id
_entity.type
_entity.pdbx_description
1 polymer ?
#
loop_
_entity_poly.entity_id
_entity_poly.type
_entity_poly.pdbx_seq_one_letter_code
_entity_poly.pdbx_strand_id
1 'polypeptide(L)'
;MPLLIHSWNSLNYYHDAFQPIALNGSLSLLQGSVGLPWRINLPILGLAYLMALSVSFSIWFFFLFYTLEKVVFARIGLVIGGGDIWTSGGGSVPVSHQQAGGLLVLTLFVMWTARTHLRRLWSQALKGEPAPGELMAPRTAFGGLAVGVAFMVAWLTLTGLSLYAAVLLVVGALIVFIGLSRIVCEAGIPGCQTPMAPQAFITRGIGPETLGLGNMTGLGLSTVWMGETAANMMNAVMHSLKLTSGDSPAPRWLPWALFAAIAVGLLGSIWFTMTLAYTYGGINLHGWYFSGAPRWPFTYMASVYNAPEPSFAPRLAFTASGSFVMAALLFLRHRFAWWPLHPLGFPIASTFTIVYYGWLSIFLAWLLKATILRYGGVRAYRALMPFFLGLILGDFTTACLWLFIDGAYGVEGNMIFNF
;
A
#
# COMPACT_ATOMS: atom_id res chain seq x y z
N MET A 1 -0.08 1.75 -27.84
CA MET A 1 0.68 0.54 -27.46
C MET A 1 -0.13 -0.37 -26.53
N PRO A 2 -0.63 0.06 -25.35
CA PRO A 2 -1.45 -0.82 -24.48
C PRO A 2 -2.66 -1.39 -25.21
N LEU A 3 -3.40 -0.54 -25.94
CA LEU A 3 -4.54 -0.97 -26.77
C LEU A 3 -4.23 -2.14 -27.70
N LEU A 4 -3.09 -2.14 -28.37
CA LEU A 4 -2.75 -3.19 -29.31
C LEU A 4 -2.41 -4.50 -28.57
N ILE A 5 -1.60 -4.42 -27.51
CA ILE A 5 -1.14 -5.60 -26.77
C ILE A 5 -2.31 -6.24 -26.00
N HIS A 6 -3.08 -5.44 -25.27
CA HIS A 6 -4.21 -5.95 -24.49
C HIS A 6 -5.34 -6.43 -25.38
N SER A 7 -5.63 -5.75 -26.51
CA SER A 7 -6.62 -6.27 -27.46
C SER A 7 -6.18 -7.56 -28.14
N TRP A 8 -4.90 -7.71 -28.46
CA TRP A 8 -4.36 -8.98 -28.96
C TRP A 8 -4.57 -10.11 -27.95
N ASN A 9 -4.28 -9.85 -26.67
CA ASN A 9 -4.46 -10.84 -25.61
C ASN A 9 -5.95 -11.16 -25.35
N SER A 10 -6.84 -10.16 -25.39
CA SER A 10 -8.28 -10.39 -25.24
C SER A 10 -8.89 -11.15 -26.42
N LEU A 11 -8.39 -10.96 -27.65
CA LEU A 11 -8.83 -11.74 -28.82
C LEU A 11 -8.52 -13.24 -28.70
N ASN A 12 -7.58 -13.64 -27.84
CA ASN A 12 -7.32 -15.06 -27.57
C ASN A 12 -8.57 -15.79 -27.04
N TYR A 13 -9.42 -15.11 -26.28
CA TYR A 13 -10.68 -15.69 -25.77
C TYR A 13 -11.73 -15.92 -26.86
N TYR A 14 -11.58 -15.27 -28.00
CA TYR A 14 -12.48 -15.41 -29.15
C TYR A 14 -11.93 -16.37 -30.19
N HIS A 15 -10.60 -16.48 -30.31
CA HIS A 15 -9.97 -17.32 -31.31
C HIS A 15 -8.52 -17.69 -30.95
N ASP A 16 -8.17 -18.98 -31.03
CA ASP A 16 -6.86 -19.53 -30.67
C ASP A 16 -5.68 -19.01 -31.51
N ALA A 17 -5.96 -18.42 -32.68
CA ALA A 17 -4.93 -17.80 -33.52
C ALA A 17 -4.18 -16.66 -32.82
N PHE A 18 -4.81 -16.00 -31.84
CA PHE A 18 -4.19 -14.91 -31.09
C PHE A 18 -3.51 -15.48 -29.85
N GLN A 19 -2.26 -15.92 -29.97
CA GLN A 19 -1.51 -16.42 -28.81
C GLN A 19 -1.16 -15.27 -27.85
N PRO A 20 -1.41 -15.39 -26.53
CA PRO A 20 -1.18 -14.30 -25.59
C PRO A 20 0.29 -13.89 -25.51
N ILE A 21 0.53 -12.58 -25.55
CA ILE A 21 1.86 -11.99 -25.32
C ILE A 21 2.07 -11.89 -23.82
N ALA A 22 2.98 -12.70 -23.29
CA ALA A 22 3.33 -12.70 -21.87
C ALA A 22 4.11 -11.42 -21.49
N LEU A 23 3.52 -10.62 -20.61
CA LEU A 23 4.15 -9.43 -20.02
C LEU A 23 4.67 -9.69 -18.60
N ASN A 24 4.66 -10.95 -18.17
CA ASN A 24 5.13 -11.37 -16.85
C ASN A 24 5.86 -12.71 -16.91
N GLY A 25 6.62 -12.98 -15.86
CA GLY A 25 7.31 -14.24 -15.66
C GLY A 25 8.09 -14.23 -14.35
N SER A 26 8.92 -15.25 -14.13
CA SER A 26 9.78 -15.32 -12.95
C SER A 26 11.10 -16.00 -13.30
N LEU A 27 12.20 -15.42 -12.84
CA LEU A 27 13.53 -16.02 -12.96
C LEU A 27 13.89 -16.67 -11.62
N SER A 28 14.23 -17.95 -11.62
CA SER A 28 14.68 -18.62 -10.39
C SER A 28 16.13 -18.24 -10.10
N LEU A 29 16.36 -17.50 -9.02
CA LEU A 29 17.71 -17.17 -8.52
C LEU A 29 18.29 -18.30 -7.67
N LEU A 30 17.42 -18.93 -6.86
CA LEU A 30 17.69 -20.17 -6.14
C LEU A 30 16.53 -21.12 -6.41
N GLN A 31 16.83 -22.27 -7.03
CA GLN A 31 15.82 -23.27 -7.35
C GLN A 31 15.02 -23.67 -6.10
N GLY A 32 13.70 -23.56 -6.20
CA GLY A 32 12.76 -23.90 -5.11
C GLY A 32 12.74 -22.94 -3.92
N SER A 33 13.49 -21.83 -3.94
CA SER A 33 13.56 -20.93 -2.78
C SER A 33 13.33 -19.46 -3.12
N VAL A 34 14.12 -18.87 -4.04
CA VAL A 34 14.05 -17.44 -4.35
C VAL A 34 13.84 -17.22 -5.83
N GLY A 35 12.66 -16.69 -6.18
CA GLY A 35 12.34 -16.21 -7.52
C GLY A 35 12.44 -14.69 -7.61
N LEU A 36 12.84 -14.22 -8.79
CA LEU A 36 12.79 -12.83 -9.22
C LEU A 36 11.65 -12.69 -10.23
N PRO A 37 10.42 -12.38 -9.75
CA PRO A 37 9.30 -12.13 -10.64
C PRO A 37 9.62 -10.92 -11.50
N TRP A 38 9.25 -10.94 -12.77
CA TRP A 38 9.35 -9.78 -13.64
C TRP A 38 7.99 -9.53 -14.28
N ARG A 39 7.63 -8.25 -14.38
CA ARG A 39 6.40 -7.83 -15.02
C ARG A 39 6.57 -6.45 -15.64
N ILE A 40 6.12 -6.32 -16.89
CA ILE A 40 6.05 -5.04 -17.58
C ILE A 40 4.62 -4.52 -17.42
N ASN A 41 4.42 -3.71 -16.39
CA ASN A 41 3.18 -3.00 -16.15
C ASN A 41 3.26 -1.60 -16.79
N LEU A 42 2.49 -1.37 -17.85
CA LEU A 42 2.53 -0.16 -18.66
C LEU A 42 2.00 1.09 -17.92
N PRO A 43 0.90 1.03 -17.15
CA PRO A 43 0.50 2.14 -16.28
C PRO A 43 1.56 2.54 -15.28
N ILE A 44 2.18 1.58 -14.60
CA ILE A 44 3.23 1.87 -13.62
C ILE A 44 4.45 2.48 -14.31
N LEU A 45 4.82 2.00 -15.51
CA LEU A 45 5.88 2.61 -16.31
C LEU A 45 5.58 4.08 -16.63
N GLY A 46 4.33 4.38 -17.01
CA GLY A 46 3.85 5.74 -17.27
C GLY A 46 3.88 6.64 -16.03
N LEU A 47 3.40 6.16 -14.89
CA LEU A 47 3.39 6.91 -13.63
C LEU A 47 4.80 7.11 -13.07
N ALA A 48 5.65 6.08 -13.13
CA ALA A 48 7.02 6.13 -12.65
C ALA A 48 7.90 7.11 -13.44
N TYR A 49 7.52 7.42 -14.70
CA TYR A 49 8.17 8.48 -15.48
C TYR A 49 7.97 9.88 -14.86
N LEU A 50 6.86 10.11 -14.16
CA LEU A 50 6.58 11.38 -13.49
C LEU A 50 7.27 11.48 -12.11
N MET A 51 7.61 10.35 -11.49
CA MET A 51 8.27 10.31 -10.17
C MET A 51 9.65 10.97 -10.17
N ALA A 52 10.07 11.51 -9.02
CA ALA A 52 11.43 12.02 -8.86
C ALA A 52 12.47 10.90 -9.09
N LEU A 53 13.56 11.24 -9.78
CA LEU A 53 14.56 10.25 -10.21
C LEU A 53 15.23 9.52 -9.04
N SER A 54 15.47 10.21 -7.92
CA SER A 54 16.02 9.62 -6.70
C SER A 54 15.05 8.66 -6.02
N VAL A 55 13.75 8.93 -6.08
CA VAL A 55 12.71 8.06 -5.51
C VAL A 55 12.58 6.79 -6.33
N SER A 56 12.44 6.89 -7.65
CA SER A 56 12.34 5.72 -8.52
C SER A 56 13.60 4.87 -8.46
N PHE A 57 14.79 5.50 -8.42
CA PHE A 57 16.06 4.81 -8.18
C PHE A 57 16.03 3.95 -6.92
N SER A 58 15.60 4.55 -5.80
CA SER A 58 15.66 3.92 -4.49
C SER A 58 14.72 2.72 -4.39
N ILE A 59 13.54 2.77 -5.03
CA ILE A 59 12.55 1.68 -4.95
C ILE A 59 13.10 0.40 -5.58
N TRP A 60 13.58 0.46 -6.83
CA TRP A 60 14.12 -0.74 -7.48
C TRP A 60 15.46 -1.16 -6.87
N PHE A 61 16.28 -0.21 -6.41
CA PHE A 61 17.53 -0.51 -5.71
C PHE A 61 17.28 -1.29 -4.41
N PHE A 62 16.40 -0.80 -3.54
CA PHE A 62 16.06 -1.50 -2.30
C PHE A 62 15.37 -2.83 -2.55
N PHE A 63 14.61 -2.96 -3.65
CA PHE A 63 14.02 -4.24 -4.04
C PHE A 63 15.11 -5.27 -4.36
N LEU A 64 16.12 -4.89 -5.15
CA LEU A 64 17.25 -5.77 -5.44
C LEU A 64 18.09 -6.06 -4.18
N PHE A 65 18.28 -5.06 -3.31
CA PHE A 65 18.94 -5.22 -2.02
C PHE A 65 18.22 -6.27 -1.15
N TYR A 66 16.91 -6.16 -0.96
CA TYR A 66 16.14 -7.16 -0.21
C TYR A 66 16.09 -8.52 -0.92
N THR A 67 16.13 -8.55 -2.25
CA THR A 67 16.23 -9.80 -3.00
C THR A 67 17.57 -10.49 -2.73
N LEU A 68 18.66 -9.72 -2.65
CA LEU A 68 19.96 -10.24 -2.24
C LEU A 68 19.93 -10.74 -0.78
N GLU A 69 19.34 -9.98 0.15
CA GLU A 69 19.17 -10.45 1.54
C GLU A 69 18.37 -11.75 1.62
N LYS A 70 17.27 -11.88 0.85
CA LYS A 70 16.51 -13.14 0.74
C LYS A 70 17.39 -14.31 0.27
N VAL A 71 18.22 -14.09 -0.75
CA VAL A 71 19.18 -15.09 -1.24
C VAL A 71 20.17 -15.47 -0.14
N VAL A 72 20.74 -14.48 0.56
CA VAL A 72 21.68 -14.73 1.66
C VAL A 72 21.01 -15.53 2.79
N PHE A 73 19.85 -15.11 3.27
CA PHE A 73 19.08 -15.80 4.31
C PHE A 73 18.73 -17.23 3.91
N ALA A 74 18.30 -17.44 2.67
CA ALA A 74 18.03 -18.78 2.14
C ALA A 74 19.30 -19.66 2.12
N ARG A 75 20.46 -19.09 1.80
CA ARG A 75 21.73 -19.84 1.72
C ARG A 75 22.30 -20.22 3.08
N ILE A 76 22.12 -19.38 4.09
CA ILE A 76 22.55 -19.68 5.47
C ILE A 76 21.48 -20.41 6.29
N GLY A 77 20.29 -20.64 5.71
CA GLY A 77 19.17 -21.28 6.41
C GLY A 77 18.53 -20.41 7.50
N LEU A 78 18.64 -19.09 7.41
CA LEU A 78 18.05 -18.17 8.38
C LEU A 78 16.54 -18.07 8.12
N VAL A 79 15.76 -18.63 9.04
CA VAL A 79 14.30 -18.57 9.05
C VAL A 79 13.85 -18.01 10.39
N ILE A 80 13.05 -16.94 10.38
CA ILE A 80 12.41 -16.42 11.60
C ILE A 80 10.91 -16.72 11.52
N GLY A 81 10.50 -17.78 12.21
CA GLY A 81 9.09 -18.09 12.36
C GLY A 81 8.32 -18.33 11.05
N GLY A 82 7.00 -18.29 11.14
CA GLY A 82 6.08 -18.45 10.01
C GLY A 82 5.65 -17.13 9.37
N GLY A 83 5.16 -17.18 8.13
CA GLY A 83 4.56 -16.01 7.47
C GLY A 83 3.32 -15.49 8.19
N ASP A 84 3.02 -14.20 8.00
CA ASP A 84 1.81 -13.55 8.50
C ASP A 84 0.93 -13.08 7.34
N ILE A 85 -0.38 -13.30 7.43
CA ILE A 85 -1.34 -12.83 6.41
C ILE A 85 -1.38 -11.30 6.29
N TRP A 86 -0.98 -10.59 7.34
CA TRP A 86 -0.94 -9.13 7.35
C TRP A 86 0.43 -8.57 6.98
N THR A 87 1.33 -9.41 6.46
CA THR A 87 2.49 -8.91 5.70
C THR A 87 2.10 -8.80 4.24
N SER A 88 2.62 -7.80 3.54
CA SER A 88 2.20 -7.52 2.16
C SER A 88 2.42 -8.71 1.22
N GLY A 89 3.36 -9.62 1.51
CA GLY A 89 3.55 -10.87 0.76
C GLY A 89 4.62 -10.83 -0.33
N GLY A 90 5.34 -9.71 -0.50
CA GLY A 90 6.47 -9.60 -1.43
C GLY A 90 7.86 -9.91 -0.81
N GLY A 91 7.98 -9.82 0.52
CA GLY A 91 9.21 -10.02 1.27
C GLY A 91 9.20 -11.30 2.10
N SER A 92 10.38 -11.82 2.43
CA SER A 92 10.53 -12.84 3.48
C SER A 92 10.22 -12.24 4.85
N VAL A 93 9.85 -13.05 5.85
CA VAL A 93 9.52 -12.59 7.21
C VAL A 93 10.57 -11.62 7.80
N PRO A 94 11.90 -11.86 7.73
CA PRO A 94 12.90 -10.92 8.21
C PRO A 94 12.82 -9.54 7.55
N VAL A 95 12.71 -9.52 6.23
CA VAL A 95 12.60 -8.31 5.42
C VAL A 95 11.33 -7.54 5.76
N SER A 96 10.18 -8.21 5.90
CA SER A 96 8.92 -7.56 6.28
C SER A 96 9.03 -6.84 7.63
N HIS A 97 9.73 -7.43 8.61
CA HIS A 97 9.99 -6.78 9.91
C HIS A 97 10.95 -5.60 9.80
N GLN A 98 12.01 -5.69 8.99
CA GLN A 98 12.90 -4.57 8.73
C GLN A 98 12.15 -3.40 8.09
N GLN A 99 11.33 -3.67 7.08
CA GLN A 99 10.52 -2.65 6.44
C GLN A 99 9.51 -2.01 7.39
N ALA A 100 8.90 -2.80 8.28
CA ALA A 100 7.99 -2.29 9.31
C ALA A 100 8.70 -1.34 10.28
N GLY A 101 9.91 -1.69 10.73
CA GLY A 101 10.75 -0.80 11.54
C GLY A 101 11.14 0.47 10.79
N GLY A 102 11.45 0.34 9.51
CA GLY A 102 11.71 1.49 8.64
C GLY A 102 10.49 2.41 8.51
N LEU A 103 9.30 1.86 8.30
CA LEU A 103 8.06 2.65 8.23
C LEU A 103 7.79 3.36 9.55
N LEU A 104 7.96 2.68 10.68
CA LEU A 104 7.78 3.26 12.02
C LEU A 104 8.69 4.47 12.23
N VAL A 105 9.99 4.32 11.97
CA VAL A 105 10.95 5.44 12.14
C VAL A 105 10.66 6.58 11.17
N LEU A 106 10.31 6.27 9.92
CA LEU A 106 9.91 7.28 8.94
C LEU A 106 8.71 8.09 9.43
N THR A 107 7.66 7.43 9.89
CA THR A 107 6.46 8.11 10.40
C THR A 107 6.77 8.95 11.64
N LEU A 108 7.52 8.41 12.60
CA LEU A 108 7.94 9.16 13.80
C LEU A 108 8.78 10.38 13.42
N PHE A 109 9.66 10.27 12.43
CA PHE A 109 10.44 11.39 11.91
C PHE A 109 9.56 12.46 11.25
N VAL A 110 8.54 12.06 10.48
CA VAL A 110 7.57 12.99 9.91
C VAL A 110 6.80 13.74 11.00
N MET A 111 6.32 13.02 12.03
CA MET A 111 5.65 13.65 13.17
C MET A 111 6.58 14.59 13.95
N TRP A 112 7.84 14.18 14.13
CA TRP A 112 8.86 14.98 14.80
C TRP A 112 9.15 16.28 14.05
N THR A 113 9.34 16.21 12.73
CA THR A 113 9.59 17.41 11.91
C THR A 113 8.38 18.34 11.88
N ALA A 114 7.16 17.81 11.94
CA ALA A 114 5.92 18.57 11.99
C ALA A 114 5.59 19.16 13.39
N ARG A 115 6.34 18.84 14.46
CA ARG A 115 6.00 19.17 15.85
C ARG A 115 5.71 20.65 16.11
N THR A 116 6.44 21.56 15.46
CA THR A 116 6.26 23.00 15.67
C THR A 116 4.93 23.47 15.09
N HIS A 117 4.58 22.95 13.91
CA HIS A 117 3.30 23.22 13.27
C HIS A 117 2.14 22.59 14.05
N LEU A 118 2.27 21.33 14.49
CA LEU A 118 1.26 20.65 15.31
C LEU A 118 1.04 21.35 16.66
N ARG A 119 2.10 21.80 17.33
CA ARG A 119 2.01 22.58 18.58
C ARG A 119 1.28 23.91 18.36
N ARG A 120 1.53 24.58 17.24
CA ARG A 120 0.82 25.82 16.87
C ARG A 120 -0.67 25.57 16.67
N LEU A 121 -1.03 24.57 15.87
CA LEU A 121 -2.44 24.21 15.64
C LEU A 121 -3.14 23.79 16.93
N TRP A 122 -2.45 23.04 17.81
CA TRP A 122 -2.97 22.66 19.12
C TRP A 122 -3.25 23.89 20.01
N SER A 123 -2.32 24.84 20.05
CA SER A 123 -2.54 26.10 20.77
C SER A 123 -3.72 26.89 20.20
N GLN A 124 -3.86 26.97 18.88
CA GLN A 124 -4.99 27.64 18.23
C GLN A 124 -6.31 26.92 18.53
N ALA A 125 -6.29 25.58 18.61
CA ALA A 125 -7.44 24.80 19.02
C ALA A 125 -7.87 25.13 20.46
N LEU A 126 -6.94 25.15 21.41
CA LEU A 126 -7.28 25.49 22.80
C LEU A 126 -7.85 26.91 22.94
N LYS A 127 -7.32 27.87 22.17
CA LYS A 127 -7.75 29.27 22.21
C LYS A 127 -8.99 29.58 21.35
N GLY A 128 -9.38 28.66 20.45
CA GLY A 128 -10.45 28.93 19.47
C GLY A 128 -10.07 29.96 18.41
N GLU A 129 -8.78 30.13 18.14
CA GLU A 129 -8.30 31.04 17.11
C GLU A 129 -8.47 30.43 15.71
N PRO A 130 -8.85 31.23 14.71
CA PRO A 130 -8.87 30.76 13.33
C PRO A 130 -7.44 30.48 12.85
N ALA A 131 -7.29 29.44 12.02
CA ALA A 131 -6.05 29.14 11.32
C ALA A 131 -6.22 29.46 9.83
N PRO A 132 -5.72 30.62 9.35
CA PRO A 132 -5.82 30.99 7.94
C PRO A 132 -5.12 29.95 7.07
N GLY A 133 -5.81 29.47 6.03
CA GLY A 133 -5.29 28.45 5.11
C GLY A 133 -5.63 27.00 5.46
N GLU A 134 -6.15 26.74 6.67
CA GLU A 134 -6.63 25.41 7.05
C GLU A 134 -8.06 25.17 6.56
N LEU A 135 -8.36 23.93 6.13
CA LEU A 135 -9.69 23.56 5.62
C LEU A 135 -10.79 23.72 6.68
N MET A 136 -10.46 23.41 7.92
CA MET A 136 -11.39 23.43 9.05
C MET A 136 -10.70 24.05 10.27
N ALA A 137 -11.50 24.51 11.23
CA ALA A 137 -10.95 25.09 12.45
C ALA A 137 -10.10 24.04 13.20
N PRO A 138 -8.96 24.40 13.79
CA PRO A 138 -8.15 23.45 14.55
C PRO A 138 -8.94 22.72 15.64
N ARG A 139 -9.89 23.40 16.29
CA ARG A 139 -10.82 22.80 17.27
C ARG A 139 -11.63 21.65 16.70
N THR A 140 -12.20 21.82 15.52
CA THR A 140 -13.03 20.79 14.89
C THR A 140 -12.16 19.63 14.38
N ALA A 141 -10.94 19.93 13.89
CA ALA A 141 -10.00 18.89 13.46
C ALA A 141 -9.55 18.00 14.63
N PHE A 142 -9.05 18.58 15.72
CA PHE A 142 -8.63 17.82 16.90
C PHE A 142 -9.80 17.15 17.61
N GLY A 143 -10.96 17.82 17.70
CA GLY A 143 -12.17 17.23 18.25
C GLY A 143 -12.64 16.02 17.44
N GLY A 144 -12.68 16.14 16.11
CA GLY A 144 -13.02 15.04 15.20
C GLY A 144 -12.04 13.88 15.30
N LEU A 145 -10.73 14.16 15.39
CA LEU A 145 -9.71 13.13 15.61
C LEU A 145 -9.91 12.40 16.95
N ALA A 146 -10.14 13.15 18.04
CA ALA A 146 -10.35 12.57 19.36
C ALA A 146 -11.61 11.70 19.42
N VAL A 147 -12.73 12.20 18.87
CA VAL A 147 -14.00 11.45 18.78
C VAL A 147 -13.83 10.21 17.89
N GLY A 148 -13.14 10.33 16.75
CA GLY A 148 -12.88 9.21 15.86
C GLY A 148 -12.02 8.12 16.50
N VAL A 149 -10.95 8.50 17.21
CA VAL A 149 -10.11 7.56 17.97
C VAL A 149 -10.90 6.90 19.09
N ALA A 150 -11.66 7.67 19.88
CA ALA A 150 -12.48 7.12 20.96
C ALA A 150 -13.56 6.16 20.43
N PHE A 151 -14.22 6.52 19.33
CA PHE A 151 -15.19 5.67 18.66
C PHE A 151 -14.56 4.37 18.17
N MET A 152 -13.41 4.43 17.50
CA MET A 152 -12.71 3.24 17.02
C MET A 152 -12.27 2.33 18.18
N VAL A 153 -11.72 2.88 19.25
CA VAL A 153 -11.34 2.09 20.43
C VAL A 153 -12.58 1.46 21.06
N ALA A 154 -13.65 2.21 21.26
CA ALA A 154 -14.90 1.68 21.82
C ALA A 154 -15.48 0.57 20.94
N TRP A 155 -15.57 0.79 19.63
CA TRP A 155 -16.07 -0.19 18.67
C TRP A 155 -15.23 -1.48 18.70
N LEU A 156 -13.90 -1.36 18.67
CA LEU A 156 -13.01 -2.53 18.76
C LEU A 156 -13.17 -3.27 20.09
N THR A 157 -13.33 -2.56 21.21
CA THR A 157 -13.59 -3.22 22.50
C THR A 157 -14.94 -3.95 22.53
N LEU A 158 -15.96 -3.38 21.90
CA LEU A 158 -17.28 -4.02 21.77
C LEU A 158 -17.23 -5.25 20.85
N THR A 159 -16.32 -5.29 19.87
CA THR A 159 -16.09 -6.50 19.04
C THR A 159 -15.34 -7.63 19.77
N GLY A 160 -14.93 -7.41 21.04
CA GLY A 160 -14.29 -8.43 21.88
C GLY A 160 -12.78 -8.25 22.07
N LEU A 161 -12.18 -7.17 21.55
CA LEU A 161 -10.80 -6.84 21.91
C LEU A 161 -10.75 -6.28 23.34
N SER A 162 -9.72 -6.66 24.08
CA SER A 162 -9.29 -5.96 25.28
C SER A 162 -8.89 -4.52 24.96
N LEU A 163 -9.04 -3.62 25.94
CA LEU A 163 -8.75 -2.19 25.76
C LEU A 163 -7.31 -1.94 25.28
N TYR A 164 -6.33 -2.67 25.81
CA TYR A 164 -4.93 -2.49 25.41
C TYR A 164 -4.71 -2.89 23.95
N ALA A 165 -5.29 -4.01 23.50
CA ALA A 165 -5.15 -4.49 22.13
C ALA A 165 -5.83 -3.53 21.14
N ALA A 166 -7.00 -3.00 21.49
CA ALA A 166 -7.69 -1.98 20.70
C ALA A 166 -6.86 -0.69 20.56
N VAL A 167 -6.29 -0.19 21.66
CA VAL A 167 -5.43 1.01 21.64
C VAL A 167 -4.18 0.79 20.81
N LEU A 168 -3.48 -0.34 20.98
CA LEU A 168 -2.30 -0.69 20.19
C LEU A 168 -2.64 -0.78 18.69
N LEU A 169 -3.77 -1.38 18.35
CA LEU A 169 -4.22 -1.52 16.96
C LEU A 169 -4.48 -0.15 16.32
N VAL A 170 -5.21 0.74 17.01
CA VAL A 170 -5.52 2.09 16.52
C VAL A 170 -4.27 2.95 16.38
N VAL A 171 -3.36 2.92 17.35
CA VAL A 171 -2.08 3.66 17.27
C VAL A 171 -1.23 3.13 16.11
N GLY A 172 -1.12 1.81 15.97
CA GLY A 172 -0.42 1.20 14.85
C GLY A 172 -1.04 1.58 13.51
N ALA A 173 -2.37 1.61 13.41
CA ALA A 173 -3.09 2.01 12.21
C ALA A 173 -2.77 3.45 11.81
N LEU A 174 -2.77 4.38 12.79
CA LEU A 174 -2.39 5.77 12.55
C LEU A 174 -0.94 5.89 12.08
N ILE A 175 0.00 5.14 12.66
CA ILE A 175 1.40 5.13 12.23
C ILE A 175 1.52 4.67 10.76
N VAL A 176 0.82 3.59 10.41
CA VAL A 176 0.82 3.05 9.04
C VAL A 176 0.18 4.03 8.07
N PHE A 177 -1.00 4.56 8.40
CA PHE A 177 -1.70 5.50 7.52
C PHE A 177 -0.87 6.76 7.30
N ILE A 178 -0.31 7.37 8.35
CA ILE A 178 0.52 8.59 8.22
C ILE A 178 1.77 8.32 7.39
N GLY A 179 2.44 7.19 7.65
CA GLY A 179 3.63 6.79 6.89
C GLY A 179 3.33 6.55 5.42
N LEU A 180 2.28 5.78 5.11
CA LEU A 180 1.88 5.51 3.73
C LEU A 180 1.42 6.77 3.00
N SER A 181 0.65 7.65 3.64
CA SER A 181 0.26 8.93 3.02
C SER A 181 1.46 9.80 2.75
N ARG A 182 2.45 9.84 3.65
CA ARG A 182 3.70 10.57 3.36
C ARG A 182 4.42 9.97 2.15
N ILE A 183 4.56 8.65 2.10
CA ILE A 183 5.22 7.95 0.99
C ILE A 183 4.51 8.24 -0.32
N VAL A 184 3.19 8.06 -0.38
CA VAL A 184 2.38 8.29 -1.58
C VAL A 184 2.48 9.74 -2.05
N CYS A 185 2.31 10.72 -1.14
CA CYS A 185 2.37 12.13 -1.49
C CYS A 185 3.76 12.60 -1.95
N GLU A 186 4.84 12.09 -1.35
CA GLU A 186 6.22 12.50 -1.72
C GLU A 186 6.77 11.69 -2.91
N ALA A 187 6.41 10.42 -3.04
CA ALA A 187 6.89 9.56 -4.12
C ALA A 187 6.11 9.75 -5.42
N GLY A 188 4.85 10.17 -5.37
CA GLY A 188 3.99 10.27 -6.56
C GLY A 188 3.54 8.91 -7.11
N ILE A 189 3.43 7.91 -6.24
CA ILE A 189 2.95 6.56 -6.59
C ILE A 189 1.44 6.53 -6.33
N PRO A 190 0.60 5.93 -7.20
CA PRO A 190 -0.87 5.97 -7.08
C PRO A 190 -1.41 5.26 -5.83
N GLY A 191 -0.68 4.28 -5.29
CA GLY A 191 -1.05 3.52 -4.11
C GLY A 191 0.14 2.72 -3.61
N CYS A 192 0.16 2.45 -2.31
CA CYS A 192 1.22 1.70 -1.67
C CYS A 192 0.63 0.85 -0.56
N GLN A 193 1.03 -0.42 -0.50
CA GLN A 193 0.69 -1.29 0.62
C GLN A 193 1.65 -1.06 1.79
N THR A 194 1.17 -1.29 3.01
CA THR A 194 2.01 -1.39 4.19
C THR A 194 2.86 -2.66 4.09
N PRO A 195 4.17 -2.63 4.42
CA PRO A 195 4.96 -3.85 4.50
C PRO A 195 4.36 -4.85 5.50
N MET A 196 3.79 -4.33 6.58
CA MET A 196 3.16 -5.12 7.64
C MET A 196 2.06 -4.31 8.33
N ALA A 197 0.90 -4.91 8.54
CA ALA A 197 -0.17 -4.30 9.31
C ALA A 197 0.07 -4.52 10.82
N PRO A 198 -0.44 -3.64 11.69
CA PRO A 198 -0.25 -3.71 13.13
C PRO A 198 -0.73 -5.03 13.76
N GLN A 199 -1.73 -5.69 13.16
CA GLN A 199 -2.23 -6.99 13.63
C GLN A 199 -1.10 -8.03 13.73
N ALA A 200 -0.22 -8.12 12.73
CA ALA A 200 0.89 -9.07 12.75
C ALA A 200 1.83 -8.80 13.93
N PHE A 201 2.12 -7.54 14.22
CA PHE A 201 2.99 -7.18 15.35
C PHE A 201 2.34 -7.50 16.70
N ILE A 202 1.03 -7.24 16.85
CA ILE A 202 0.29 -7.51 18.09
C ILE A 202 0.18 -9.03 18.30
N THR A 203 -0.26 -9.77 17.29
CA THR A 203 -0.46 -11.23 17.37
C THR A 203 0.84 -11.98 17.66
N ARG A 204 1.94 -11.64 16.96
CA ARG A 204 3.23 -12.30 17.14
C ARG A 204 4.00 -11.77 18.35
N GLY A 205 3.84 -10.50 18.69
CA GLY A 205 4.58 -9.84 19.76
C GLY A 205 4.08 -10.15 21.15
N ILE A 206 2.76 -10.19 21.33
CA ILE A 206 2.15 -10.53 22.62
C ILE A 206 2.01 -12.05 22.75
N GLY A 207 1.67 -12.72 21.65
CA GLY A 207 1.50 -14.16 21.56
C GLY A 207 0.04 -14.61 21.68
N PRO A 208 -0.34 -15.72 21.05
CA PRO A 208 -1.73 -16.20 21.06
C PRO A 208 -2.21 -16.64 22.45
N GLU A 209 -1.31 -17.16 23.29
CA GLU A 209 -1.62 -17.66 24.64
C GLU A 209 -2.09 -16.53 25.58
N THR A 210 -1.42 -15.38 25.52
CA THR A 210 -1.69 -14.22 26.36
C THR A 210 -2.81 -13.33 25.80
N LEU A 211 -2.92 -13.25 24.47
CA LEU A 211 -4.06 -12.57 23.82
C LEU A 211 -5.37 -13.32 24.06
N GLY A 212 -5.34 -14.65 24.02
CA GLY A 212 -6.54 -15.47 24.07
C GLY A 212 -7.42 -15.35 22.82
N LEU A 213 -8.37 -16.27 22.68
CA LEU A 213 -9.19 -16.42 21.47
C LEU A 213 -10.08 -15.19 21.16
N GLY A 214 -10.55 -14.47 22.18
CA GLY A 214 -11.37 -13.26 22.01
C GLY A 214 -10.62 -12.14 21.28
N ASN A 215 -9.42 -11.79 21.77
CA ASN A 215 -8.57 -10.78 21.10
C ASN A 215 -8.14 -11.24 19.72
N MET A 216 -7.80 -12.52 19.54
CA MET A 216 -7.47 -13.05 18.22
C MET A 216 -8.65 -12.87 17.27
N THR A 217 -9.83 -13.38 17.61
CA THR A 217 -11.02 -13.25 16.74
C THR A 217 -11.32 -11.79 16.39
N GLY A 218 -11.23 -10.87 17.36
CA GLY A 218 -11.38 -9.43 17.13
C GLY A 218 -10.34 -8.83 16.17
N LEU A 219 -9.06 -9.20 16.32
CA LEU A 219 -8.01 -8.82 15.36
C LEU A 219 -8.32 -9.38 13.96
N GLY A 220 -8.98 -10.53 13.85
CA GLY A 220 -9.32 -11.18 12.58
C GLY A 220 -10.37 -10.37 11.84
N LEU A 221 -11.43 -9.99 12.57
CA LEU A 221 -12.48 -9.08 12.09
C LEU A 221 -11.91 -7.71 11.67
N SER A 222 -10.88 -7.21 12.34
CA SER A 222 -10.24 -5.93 11.98
C SER A 222 -9.56 -5.94 10.59
N THR A 223 -9.35 -7.11 9.99
CA THR A 223 -8.79 -7.25 8.63
C THR A 223 -9.66 -6.55 7.58
N VAL A 224 -10.97 -6.39 7.81
CA VAL A 224 -11.88 -5.75 6.85
C VAL A 224 -11.50 -4.30 6.55
N TRP A 225 -10.99 -3.55 7.54
CA TRP A 225 -10.67 -2.13 7.38
C TRP A 225 -9.17 -1.83 7.36
N MET A 226 -8.32 -2.76 7.81
CA MET A 226 -6.86 -2.57 7.83
C MET A 226 -6.06 -3.68 7.12
N GLY A 227 -6.72 -4.73 6.64
CA GLY A 227 -6.06 -5.84 5.95
C GLY A 227 -5.52 -5.48 4.56
N GLU A 228 -6.23 -4.60 3.84
CA GLU A 228 -5.77 -4.04 2.57
C GLU A 228 -5.48 -2.55 2.76
N THR A 229 -4.27 -2.12 2.41
CA THR A 229 -3.78 -0.76 2.67
C THR A 229 -3.42 0.01 1.41
N ALA A 230 -3.42 -0.64 0.23
CA ALA A 230 -3.18 0.01 -1.05
C ALA A 230 -4.15 1.17 -1.30
N ALA A 231 -5.42 0.99 -0.91
CA ALA A 231 -6.50 1.96 -1.05
C ALA A 231 -6.82 2.67 0.28
N ASN A 232 -5.83 3.32 0.88
CA ASN A 232 -6.05 4.07 2.11
C ASN A 232 -6.77 5.41 1.85
N MET A 233 -7.89 5.63 2.56
CA MET A 233 -8.72 6.83 2.47
C MET A 233 -7.94 8.12 2.74
N MET A 234 -6.94 8.08 3.61
CA MET A 234 -6.14 9.27 3.93
C MET A 234 -5.33 9.76 2.72
N ASN A 235 -4.88 8.85 1.84
CA ASN A 235 -4.19 9.22 0.61
C ASN A 235 -5.15 9.99 -0.31
N ALA A 236 -6.39 9.50 -0.47
CA ALA A 236 -7.42 10.16 -1.27
C ALA A 236 -7.74 11.57 -0.74
N VAL A 237 -7.87 11.72 0.58
CA VAL A 237 -8.08 13.04 1.23
C VAL A 237 -6.91 13.98 0.93
N MET A 238 -5.66 13.52 1.09
CA MET A 238 -4.48 14.34 0.81
C MET A 238 -4.39 14.79 -0.65
N HIS A 239 -4.73 13.92 -1.61
CA HIS A 239 -4.80 14.30 -3.02
C HIS A 239 -5.93 15.30 -3.31
N SER A 240 -7.12 15.10 -2.74
CA SER A 240 -8.24 16.05 -2.86
C SER A 240 -7.91 17.43 -2.28
N LEU A 241 -7.21 17.46 -1.13
CA LEU A 241 -6.70 18.70 -0.55
C LEU A 241 -5.69 19.38 -1.48
N LYS A 242 -4.79 18.62 -2.10
CA LYS A 242 -3.80 19.17 -3.02
C LYS A 242 -4.43 19.73 -4.30
N LEU A 243 -5.49 19.11 -4.81
CA LEU A 243 -6.25 19.61 -5.96
C LEU A 243 -6.96 20.94 -5.67
N THR A 244 -7.33 21.18 -4.41
CA THR A 244 -8.04 22.38 -3.98
C THR A 244 -7.11 23.45 -3.40
N SER A 245 -5.81 23.16 -3.20
CA SER A 245 -4.80 24.09 -2.66
C SER A 245 -4.24 25.07 -3.71
N GLY A 246 -5.05 25.48 -4.69
CA GLY A 246 -4.66 26.47 -5.69
C GLY A 246 -4.59 27.89 -5.11
N ASP A 247 -4.81 28.90 -5.94
CA ASP A 247 -4.76 30.32 -5.52
C ASP A 247 -5.86 30.72 -4.52
N SER A 248 -6.87 29.86 -4.33
CA SER A 248 -7.99 30.07 -3.41
C SER A 248 -7.98 29.03 -2.28
N PRO A 249 -8.43 29.38 -1.06
CA PRO A 249 -8.59 28.42 0.01
C PRO A 249 -9.59 27.32 -0.39
N ALA A 250 -9.32 26.10 0.07
CA ALA A 250 -10.22 24.99 -0.16
C ALA A 250 -11.63 25.29 0.39
N PRO A 251 -12.69 24.93 -0.34
CA PRO A 251 -14.03 25.33 0.04
C PRO A 251 -14.48 24.63 1.32
N ARG A 252 -15.20 25.36 2.18
CA ARG A 252 -15.71 24.84 3.47
C ARG A 252 -16.68 23.66 3.34
N TRP A 253 -17.24 23.42 2.15
CA TRP A 253 -18.10 22.27 1.87
C TRP A 253 -17.32 21.00 1.52
N LEU A 254 -16.00 21.07 1.24
CA LEU A 254 -15.19 19.93 0.83
C LEU A 254 -15.21 18.76 1.85
N PRO A 255 -15.13 18.96 3.18
CA PRO A 255 -15.26 17.86 4.14
C PRO A 255 -16.60 17.12 4.01
N TRP A 256 -17.69 17.85 3.77
CA TRP A 256 -19.02 17.27 3.62
C TRP A 256 -19.15 16.48 2.33
N ALA A 257 -18.55 16.95 1.23
CA ALA A 257 -18.49 16.19 -0.02
C ALA A 257 -17.67 14.91 0.14
N LEU A 258 -16.53 14.96 0.85
CA LEU A 258 -15.74 13.76 1.16
C LEU A 258 -16.54 12.77 2.02
N PHE A 259 -17.24 13.25 3.04
CA PHE A 259 -18.10 12.41 3.87
C PHE A 259 -19.24 11.77 3.06
N ALA A 260 -19.93 12.55 2.23
CA ALA A 260 -20.98 12.04 1.37
C ALA A 260 -20.46 10.98 0.37
N ALA A 261 -19.28 11.19 -0.23
CA ALA A 261 -18.66 10.22 -1.11
C ALA A 261 -18.34 8.90 -0.39
N ILE A 262 -17.83 8.98 0.85
CA ILE A 262 -17.57 7.79 1.69
C ILE A 262 -18.89 7.06 2.00
N ALA A 263 -19.94 7.80 2.40
CA ALA A 263 -21.23 7.22 2.74
C ALA A 263 -21.89 6.53 1.54
N VAL A 264 -21.93 7.19 0.38
CA VAL A 264 -22.49 6.63 -0.86
C VAL A 264 -21.68 5.41 -1.31
N GLY A 265 -20.35 5.48 -1.27
CA GLY A 265 -19.48 4.36 -1.62
C GLY A 265 -19.69 3.15 -0.71
N LEU A 266 -19.74 3.37 0.61
CA LEU A 266 -19.95 2.31 1.59
C LEU A 266 -21.34 1.67 1.45
N LEU A 267 -22.41 2.48 1.46
CA LEU A 267 -23.78 1.99 1.38
C LEU A 267 -24.05 1.33 0.02
N GLY A 268 -23.56 1.93 -1.07
CA GLY A 268 -23.66 1.36 -2.41
C GLY A 268 -22.91 0.04 -2.54
N SER A 269 -21.69 -0.06 -2.00
CA SER A 269 -20.92 -1.30 -1.99
C SER A 269 -21.61 -2.39 -1.19
N ILE A 270 -22.13 -2.09 0.01
CA ILE A 270 -22.86 -3.07 0.82
C ILE A 270 -24.11 -3.53 0.09
N TRP A 271 -24.92 -2.59 -0.41
CA TRP A 271 -26.15 -2.90 -1.12
C TRP A 271 -25.90 -3.80 -2.33
N PHE A 272 -24.97 -3.40 -3.21
CA PHE A 272 -24.66 -4.14 -4.42
C PHE A 272 -24.05 -5.52 -4.13
N THR A 273 -23.12 -5.60 -3.17
CA THR A 273 -22.50 -6.88 -2.77
C THR A 273 -23.55 -7.85 -2.21
N MET A 274 -24.45 -7.36 -1.35
CA MET A 274 -25.53 -8.17 -0.79
C MET A 274 -26.52 -8.61 -1.88
N THR A 275 -26.95 -7.69 -2.76
CA THR A 275 -27.84 -8.03 -3.87
C THR A 275 -27.23 -9.12 -4.75
N LEU A 276 -25.98 -8.97 -5.19
CA LEU A 276 -25.30 -10.01 -5.97
C LEU A 276 -25.26 -11.35 -5.23
N ALA A 277 -24.89 -11.33 -3.94
CA ALA A 277 -24.78 -12.54 -3.14
C ALA A 277 -26.12 -13.27 -2.98
N TYR A 278 -27.23 -12.54 -2.84
CA TYR A 278 -28.57 -13.12 -2.74
C TYR A 278 -29.14 -13.55 -4.09
N THR A 279 -28.83 -12.83 -5.19
CA THR A 279 -29.34 -13.16 -6.53
C THR A 279 -28.63 -14.37 -7.14
N TYR A 280 -27.31 -14.40 -7.08
CA TYR A 280 -26.50 -15.42 -7.76
C TYR A 280 -25.98 -16.50 -6.81
N GLY A 281 -26.12 -16.30 -5.50
CA GLY A 281 -25.48 -17.11 -4.48
C GLY A 281 -24.00 -16.73 -4.34
N GLY A 282 -23.58 -16.29 -3.16
CA GLY A 282 -22.19 -15.86 -2.92
C GLY A 282 -21.12 -16.89 -3.29
N ILE A 283 -21.45 -18.19 -3.27
CA ILE A 283 -20.54 -19.27 -3.68
C ILE A 283 -20.23 -19.27 -5.18
N ASN A 284 -21.13 -18.74 -6.01
CA ASN A 284 -20.96 -18.63 -7.46
C ASN A 284 -20.29 -17.31 -7.87
N LEU A 285 -20.05 -16.40 -6.92
CA LEU A 285 -19.34 -15.15 -7.16
C LEU A 285 -17.83 -15.34 -7.01
N HIS A 286 -17.07 -14.25 -7.17
CA HIS A 286 -15.61 -14.29 -7.15
C HIS A 286 -15.06 -14.96 -5.87
N GLY A 287 -14.40 -16.11 -6.06
CA GLY A 287 -14.00 -17.00 -4.97
C GLY A 287 -13.12 -16.35 -3.90
N TRP A 288 -12.24 -15.42 -4.29
CA TRP A 288 -11.44 -14.68 -3.31
C TRP A 288 -12.30 -13.82 -2.37
N TYR A 289 -13.27 -13.07 -2.89
CA TYR A 289 -14.03 -12.11 -2.08
C TYR A 289 -15.10 -12.78 -1.22
N PHE A 290 -15.72 -13.87 -1.71
CA PHE A 290 -16.82 -14.54 -1.02
C PHE A 290 -16.41 -15.80 -0.25
N SER A 291 -15.28 -16.42 -0.58
CA SER A 291 -14.80 -17.65 0.10
C SER A 291 -13.43 -17.49 0.75
N GLY A 292 -12.43 -16.98 0.03
CA GLY A 292 -11.06 -16.88 0.50
C GLY A 292 -10.89 -15.85 1.62
N ALA A 293 -11.01 -14.57 1.28
CA ALA A 293 -10.75 -13.43 2.16
C ALA A 293 -11.58 -13.45 3.46
N PRO A 294 -12.88 -13.84 3.48
CA PRO A 294 -13.63 -13.88 4.74
C PRO A 294 -13.15 -14.97 5.71
N ARG A 295 -12.63 -16.09 5.20
CA ARG A 295 -12.16 -17.22 6.02
C ARG A 295 -10.69 -17.08 6.43
N TRP A 296 -9.90 -16.40 5.59
CA TRP A 296 -8.45 -16.35 5.69
C TRP A 296 -7.90 -15.83 7.05
N PRO A 297 -8.46 -14.77 7.67
CA PRO A 297 -8.02 -14.32 8.99
C PRO A 297 -8.22 -15.36 10.08
N PHE A 298 -9.34 -16.08 10.05
CA PHE A 298 -9.69 -17.05 11.08
C PHE A 298 -8.90 -18.35 10.92
N THR A 299 -8.67 -18.82 9.69
CA THR A 299 -7.81 -19.98 9.44
C THR A 299 -6.37 -19.69 9.81
N TYR A 300 -5.88 -18.48 9.55
CA TYR A 300 -4.58 -18.02 10.00
C TYR A 300 -4.47 -17.95 11.52
N MET A 301 -5.48 -17.42 12.20
CA MET A 301 -5.48 -17.37 13.66
C MET A 301 -5.45 -18.74 14.29
N ALA A 302 -6.21 -19.68 13.75
CA ALA A 302 -6.15 -21.07 14.17
C ALA A 302 -4.75 -21.66 13.98
N SER A 303 -4.06 -21.36 12.86
CA SER A 303 -2.71 -21.87 12.63
C SER A 303 -1.69 -21.29 13.60
N VAL A 304 -1.76 -19.99 13.90
CA VAL A 304 -0.87 -19.33 14.88
C VAL A 304 -1.15 -19.81 16.30
N TYR A 305 -2.42 -20.00 16.66
CA TYR A 305 -2.81 -20.50 17.98
C TYR A 305 -2.33 -21.92 18.22
N ASN A 306 -2.43 -22.80 17.21
CA ASN A 306 -2.02 -24.19 17.31
C ASN A 306 -0.50 -24.41 17.20
N ALA A 307 0.24 -23.44 16.67
CA ALA A 307 1.70 -23.49 16.55
C ALA A 307 2.31 -22.14 16.95
N PRO A 308 2.27 -21.80 18.26
CA PRO A 308 2.84 -20.55 18.74
C PRO A 308 4.34 -20.52 18.52
N GLU A 309 4.87 -19.32 18.20
CA GLU A 309 6.32 -19.15 18.08
C GLU A 309 6.99 -19.08 19.45
N PRO A 310 8.16 -19.72 19.63
CA PRO A 310 8.83 -19.77 20.93
C PRO A 310 9.42 -18.43 21.36
N SER A 311 9.72 -17.51 20.43
CA SER A 311 10.27 -16.20 20.77
C SER A 311 9.98 -15.15 19.71
N PHE A 312 9.59 -13.96 20.18
CA PHE A 312 9.44 -12.76 19.35
C PHE A 312 10.77 -12.00 19.13
N ALA A 313 11.83 -12.36 19.86
CA ALA A 313 13.10 -11.63 19.83
C ALA A 313 13.75 -11.54 18.44
N PRO A 314 13.75 -12.58 17.58
CA PRO A 314 14.30 -12.46 16.23
C PRO A 314 13.54 -11.43 15.39
N ARG A 315 12.21 -11.42 15.46
CA ARG A 315 11.37 -10.45 14.75
C ARG A 315 11.68 -9.02 15.20
N LEU A 316 11.78 -8.79 16.52
CA LEU A 316 12.19 -7.50 17.08
C LEU A 316 13.59 -7.07 16.64
N ALA A 317 14.55 -8.00 16.58
CA ALA A 317 15.90 -7.68 16.11
C ALA A 317 15.89 -7.19 14.65
N PHE A 318 15.10 -7.83 13.78
CA PHE A 318 14.93 -7.37 12.41
C PHE A 318 14.19 -6.02 12.33
N THR A 319 13.14 -5.82 13.12
CA THR A 319 12.46 -4.51 13.23
C THR A 319 13.41 -3.41 13.71
N ALA A 320 14.24 -3.70 14.72
CA ALA A 320 15.24 -2.76 15.24
C ALA A 320 16.32 -2.46 14.20
N SER A 321 16.79 -3.47 13.46
CA SER A 321 17.77 -3.28 12.38
C SER A 321 17.22 -2.40 11.26
N GLY A 322 15.96 -2.60 10.84
CA GLY A 322 15.32 -1.76 9.83
C GLY A 322 15.05 -0.34 10.31
N SER A 323 14.68 -0.20 11.59
CA SER A 323 14.56 1.11 12.27
C SER A 323 15.90 1.87 12.24
N PHE A 324 17.00 1.18 12.56
CA PHE A 324 18.34 1.75 12.53
C PHE A 324 18.75 2.17 11.12
N VAL A 325 18.55 1.30 10.11
CA VAL A 325 18.87 1.62 8.72
C VAL A 325 18.08 2.82 8.23
N MET A 326 16.78 2.90 8.54
CA MET A 326 15.97 4.08 8.21
C MET A 326 16.49 5.35 8.89
N ALA A 327 16.79 5.30 10.19
CA ALA A 327 17.36 6.44 10.91
C ALA A 327 18.68 6.91 10.27
N ALA A 328 19.55 5.98 9.89
CA ALA A 328 20.78 6.27 9.16
C ALA A 328 20.51 6.90 7.79
N LEU A 329 19.56 6.37 7.00
CA LEU A 329 19.18 6.95 5.71
C LEU A 329 18.65 8.38 5.85
N LEU A 330 17.81 8.64 6.85
CA LEU A 330 17.29 9.97 7.16
C LEU A 330 18.41 10.93 7.57
N PHE A 331 19.31 10.49 8.44
CA PHE A 331 20.48 11.27 8.87
C PHE A 331 21.41 11.61 7.70
N LEU A 332 21.78 10.61 6.90
CA LEU A 332 22.65 10.78 5.74
C LEU A 332 22.04 11.74 4.73
N ARG A 333 20.75 11.61 4.43
CA ARG A 333 20.05 12.53 3.51
C ARG A 333 19.97 13.95 4.06
N HIS A 334 19.80 14.12 5.38
CA HIS A 334 19.80 15.44 6.01
C HIS A 334 21.20 16.08 6.02
N ARG A 335 22.26 15.28 6.15
CA ARG A 335 23.65 15.78 6.26
C ARG A 335 24.35 15.97 4.91
N PHE A 336 24.02 15.14 3.92
CA PHE A 336 24.67 15.07 2.61
C PHE A 336 23.65 15.28 1.49
N ALA A 337 23.63 16.48 0.90
CA ALA A 337 22.70 16.82 -0.19
C ALA A 337 22.92 16.00 -1.48
N TRP A 338 24.11 15.42 -1.67
CA TRP A 338 24.44 14.57 -2.81
C TRP A 338 24.03 13.11 -2.64
N TRP A 339 23.52 12.72 -1.47
CA TRP A 339 23.19 11.33 -1.19
C TRP A 339 22.08 10.81 -2.14
N PRO A 340 22.33 9.77 -2.93
CA PRO A 340 21.44 9.37 -4.02
C PRO A 340 20.21 8.58 -3.55
N LEU A 341 20.30 7.93 -2.37
CA LEU A 341 19.24 7.07 -1.85
C LEU A 341 18.20 7.88 -1.08
N HIS A 342 16.96 7.72 -1.51
CA HIS A 342 15.79 8.29 -0.91
C HIS A 342 15.21 7.34 0.15
N PRO A 343 14.96 7.80 1.40
CA PRO A 343 14.53 6.93 2.50
C PRO A 343 13.20 6.23 2.22
N LEU A 344 12.31 6.84 1.43
CA LEU A 344 10.98 6.28 1.13
C LEU A 344 11.00 4.95 0.38
N GLY A 345 12.07 4.62 -0.36
CA GLY A 345 12.13 3.33 -1.07
C GLY A 345 12.26 2.15 -0.10
N PHE A 346 12.98 2.32 1.01
CA PHE A 346 13.30 1.27 1.97
C PHE A 346 12.07 0.55 2.57
N PRO A 347 11.04 1.24 3.10
CA PRO A 347 9.91 0.59 3.75
C PRO A 347 8.92 -0.07 2.79
N ILE A 348 9.01 0.18 1.48
CA ILE A 348 7.99 -0.28 0.50
C ILE A 348 8.54 -1.21 -0.57
N ALA A 349 9.86 -1.29 -0.74
CA ALA A 349 10.47 -1.98 -1.88
C ALA A 349 10.15 -3.48 -2.00
N SER A 350 9.88 -4.19 -0.90
CA SER A 350 9.41 -5.59 -0.94
C SER A 350 7.93 -5.79 -0.60
N THR A 351 7.10 -4.75 -0.78
CA THR A 351 5.64 -4.94 -0.78
C THR A 351 5.21 -5.71 -2.04
N PHE A 352 4.11 -6.45 -1.96
CA PHE A 352 3.59 -7.27 -3.05
C PHE A 352 3.35 -6.47 -4.33
N THR A 353 2.80 -5.26 -4.20
CA THR A 353 2.62 -4.35 -5.34
C THR A 353 3.94 -4.05 -6.06
N ILE A 354 5.01 -3.75 -5.31
CA ILE A 354 6.31 -3.46 -5.93
C ILE A 354 6.96 -4.73 -6.49
N VAL A 355 6.94 -5.82 -5.73
CA VAL A 355 7.61 -7.08 -6.10
C VAL A 355 7.01 -7.72 -7.35
N TYR A 356 5.68 -7.77 -7.46
CA TYR A 356 5.02 -8.50 -8.54
C TYR A 356 4.57 -7.60 -9.71
N TYR A 357 4.40 -6.30 -9.48
CA TYR A 357 3.84 -5.39 -10.49
C TYR A 357 4.73 -4.18 -10.80
N GLY A 358 5.53 -3.74 -9.84
CA GLY A 358 6.13 -2.40 -9.90
C GLY A 358 7.61 -2.36 -10.30
N TRP A 359 8.45 -3.22 -9.73
CA TRP A 359 9.90 -2.96 -9.67
C TRP A 359 10.54 -2.84 -11.05
N LEU A 360 10.21 -3.74 -12.00
CA LEU A 360 10.81 -3.73 -13.33
C LEU A 360 10.30 -2.52 -14.13
N SER A 361 9.00 -2.22 -14.08
CA SER A 361 8.45 -1.01 -14.70
C SER A 361 9.06 0.27 -14.12
N ILE A 362 9.24 0.34 -12.80
CA ILE A 362 9.86 1.50 -12.14
C ILE A 362 11.34 1.61 -12.54
N PHE A 363 12.06 0.50 -12.64
CA PHE A 363 13.44 0.46 -13.14
C PHE A 363 13.52 0.96 -14.60
N LEU A 364 12.66 0.46 -15.48
CA LEU A 364 12.62 0.89 -16.88
C LEU A 364 12.26 2.37 -17.01
N ALA A 365 11.28 2.85 -16.25
CA ALA A 365 10.93 4.27 -16.21
C ALA A 365 12.10 5.13 -15.73
N TRP A 366 12.80 4.70 -14.67
CA TRP A 366 13.99 5.36 -14.17
C TRP A 366 15.10 5.40 -15.23
N LEU A 367 15.39 4.28 -15.88
CA LEU A 367 16.43 4.17 -16.91
C LEU A 367 16.12 5.08 -18.11
N LEU A 368 14.89 5.03 -18.61
CA LEU A 368 14.43 5.88 -19.69
C LEU A 368 14.50 7.35 -19.29
N LYS A 369 13.94 7.72 -18.13
CA LYS A 369 13.96 9.11 -17.64
C LYS A 369 15.38 9.63 -17.44
N ALA A 370 16.27 8.85 -16.83
CA ALA A 370 17.67 9.22 -16.63
C ALA A 370 18.37 9.47 -17.97
N THR A 371 18.14 8.60 -18.95
CA THR A 371 18.70 8.72 -20.31
C THR A 371 18.15 9.95 -21.04
N ILE A 372 16.83 10.14 -21.02
CA ILE A 372 16.14 11.28 -21.65
C ILE A 372 16.63 12.60 -21.02
N LEU A 373 16.73 12.68 -19.70
CA LEU A 373 17.21 13.89 -19.02
C LEU A 373 18.70 14.15 -19.31
N ARG A 374 19.52 13.10 -19.38
CA ARG A 374 20.96 13.22 -19.63
C ARG A 374 21.29 13.68 -21.05
N TYR A 375 20.59 13.16 -22.06
CA TYR A 375 20.90 13.42 -23.47
C TYR A 375 19.96 14.44 -24.13
N GLY A 376 18.68 14.47 -23.75
CA GLY A 376 17.67 15.35 -24.35
C GLY A 376 17.21 16.51 -23.45
N GLY A 377 17.63 16.52 -22.19
CA GLY A 377 17.28 17.56 -21.21
C GLY A 377 15.77 17.65 -20.94
N VAL A 378 15.37 18.78 -20.34
CA VAL A 378 13.97 19.02 -19.93
C VAL A 378 13.03 19.14 -21.13
N ARG A 379 13.51 19.60 -22.30
CA ARG A 379 12.70 19.70 -23.51
C ARG A 379 12.25 18.31 -24.00
N ALA A 380 13.18 17.37 -24.12
CA ALA A 380 12.85 15.99 -24.50
C ALA A 380 11.95 15.32 -23.44
N TYR A 381 12.21 15.57 -22.16
CA TYR A 381 11.35 15.06 -21.08
C TYR A 381 9.89 15.48 -21.26
N ARG A 382 9.64 16.77 -21.52
CA ARG A 382 8.28 17.30 -21.74
C ARG A 382 7.67 16.81 -23.05
N ALA A 383 8.47 16.66 -24.10
CA ALA A 383 8.01 16.16 -25.41
C ALA A 383 7.56 14.69 -25.33
N LEU A 384 8.20 13.87 -24.50
CA LEU A 384 7.85 12.46 -24.31
C LEU A 384 6.78 12.23 -23.23
N MET A 385 6.44 13.24 -22.42
CA MET A 385 5.43 13.13 -21.37
C MET A 385 4.05 12.64 -21.90
N PRO A 386 3.53 13.11 -23.05
CA PRO A 386 2.28 12.60 -23.62
C PRO A 386 2.31 11.10 -23.94
N PHE A 387 3.47 10.55 -24.33
CA PHE A 387 3.61 9.12 -24.60
C PHE A 387 3.40 8.30 -23.32
N PHE A 388 4.06 8.68 -22.21
CA PHE A 388 3.93 7.99 -20.92
C PHE A 388 2.53 8.15 -20.31
N LEU A 389 1.90 9.32 -20.45
CA LEU A 389 0.50 9.51 -20.10
C LEU A 389 -0.43 8.65 -20.98
N GLY A 390 -0.10 8.51 -22.27
CA GLY A 390 -0.80 7.63 -23.21
C GLY A 390 -0.66 6.14 -22.88
N LEU A 391 0.40 5.71 -22.18
CA LEU A 391 0.51 4.35 -21.64
C LEU A 391 -0.53 4.09 -20.55
N ILE A 392 -0.74 5.07 -19.66
CA ILE A 392 -1.73 4.98 -18.59
C ILE A 392 -3.13 4.99 -19.20
N LEU A 393 -3.43 6.02 -20.02
CA LEU A 393 -4.74 6.18 -20.63
C LEU A 393 -5.09 4.99 -21.52
N GLY A 394 -4.15 4.55 -22.35
CA GLY A 394 -4.36 3.42 -23.26
C GLY A 394 -4.75 2.15 -22.52
N ASP A 395 -4.18 1.89 -21.35
CA ASP A 395 -4.48 0.69 -20.58
C ASP A 395 -5.94 0.72 -20.06
N PHE A 396 -6.32 1.81 -19.40
CA PHE A 396 -7.69 1.98 -18.89
C PHE A 396 -8.74 2.02 -20.00
N THR A 397 -8.46 2.72 -21.11
CA THR A 397 -9.39 2.76 -22.26
C THR A 397 -9.61 1.37 -22.86
N THR A 398 -8.57 0.56 -22.94
CA THR A 398 -8.68 -0.81 -23.48
C THR A 398 -9.55 -1.68 -22.59
N ALA A 399 -9.40 -1.57 -21.28
CA ALA A 399 -10.24 -2.31 -20.35
C ALA A 399 -11.70 -1.92 -20.40
N CYS A 400 -12.00 -0.62 -20.44
CA CYS A 400 -13.37 -0.17 -20.62
C CYS A 400 -13.94 -0.70 -21.93
N LEU A 401 -13.19 -0.61 -23.02
CA LEU A 401 -13.61 -1.06 -24.34
C LEU A 401 -13.93 -2.57 -24.35
N TRP A 402 -13.03 -3.41 -23.83
CA TRP A 402 -13.25 -4.86 -23.80
C TRP A 402 -14.34 -5.28 -22.84
N LEU A 403 -14.53 -4.59 -21.72
CA LEU A 403 -15.67 -4.85 -20.82
C LEU A 403 -17.02 -4.69 -21.55
N PHE A 404 -17.16 -3.69 -22.43
CA PHE A 404 -18.37 -3.53 -23.24
C PHE A 404 -18.48 -4.58 -24.35
N ILE A 405 -17.36 -4.96 -24.99
CA ILE A 405 -17.35 -5.99 -26.03
C ILE A 405 -17.71 -7.36 -25.44
N ASP A 406 -17.05 -7.76 -24.35
CA ASP A 406 -17.33 -9.01 -23.65
C ASP A 406 -18.80 -9.07 -23.23
N GLY A 407 -19.33 -7.96 -22.67
CA GLY A 407 -20.74 -7.85 -22.31
C GLY A 407 -21.70 -7.94 -23.51
N ALA A 408 -21.34 -7.40 -24.67
CA ALA A 408 -22.15 -7.47 -25.88
C ALA A 408 -22.18 -8.87 -26.51
N TYR A 409 -21.08 -9.62 -26.40
CA TYR A 409 -20.95 -10.98 -26.94
C TYR A 409 -21.22 -12.09 -25.92
N GLY A 410 -21.53 -11.75 -24.66
CA GLY A 410 -21.77 -12.71 -23.58
C GLY A 410 -20.54 -13.53 -23.22
N VAL A 411 -19.33 -13.00 -23.44
CA VAL A 411 -18.08 -13.66 -23.08
C VAL A 411 -17.78 -13.38 -21.61
N GLU A 412 -17.61 -14.45 -20.83
CA GLU A 412 -17.29 -14.38 -19.42
C GLU A 412 -15.86 -14.86 -19.17
N GLY A 413 -15.21 -14.31 -18.13
CA GLY A 413 -13.88 -14.77 -17.68
C GLY A 413 -12.68 -14.23 -18.48
N ASN A 414 -12.91 -13.32 -19.44
CA ASN A 414 -11.83 -12.58 -20.09
C ASN A 414 -11.10 -11.68 -19.08
N MET A 415 -9.90 -12.10 -18.68
CA MET A 415 -9.07 -11.31 -17.77
C MET A 415 -8.28 -10.26 -18.55
N ILE A 416 -8.93 -9.13 -18.84
CA ILE A 416 -8.30 -7.98 -19.52
C ILE A 416 -7.13 -7.43 -18.68
N PHE A 417 -7.29 -7.49 -17.36
CA PHE A 417 -6.24 -7.20 -16.39
C PHE A 417 -6.04 -8.38 -15.44
N ASN A 418 -4.78 -8.73 -15.22
CA ASN A 418 -4.38 -9.60 -14.13
C ASN A 418 -3.80 -8.70 -13.02
N PHE A 419 -4.62 -8.20 -12.09
CA PHE A 419 -4.17 -7.29 -11.04
C PHE A 419 -3.32 -7.94 -9.97
#